data_AF-A0AAD5AC86-F1
#
_entry.id   AF-A0AAD5AC86-F1
#
_cell.length_a   1.000
_cell.length_b   1.000
_cell.length_c   1.000
_cell.angle_alpha   90.00
_cell.angle_beta   90.00
_cell.angle_gamma   90.00
#
_symmetry.space_group_name_H-M   'P 1'
#
loop_
_entity.id
_entity.type
_entity.pdbx_description
1 polymer ?
#
loop_
_entity_poly.entity_id
_entity_poly.type
_entity_poly.pdbx_seq_one_letter_code
_entity_poly.pdbx_strand_id
1 'polypeptide(L)'
;ALLRPFRGGAVSHNGVVLYREAVLKPGDLIGLGSHFVFLYRDPRVTPAPPLALALPLQTDGMTSFGPGNMMDRQEALRKYLGSNEAVLKFQANHADILLQEIISKNSTPDAGGGPLAPAYLLSLMIDYASKHLDPALTPQLLLKAANQIKAIVWVR
;
A
#
# COMPACT_ATOMS: atom_id res chain seq x y z
N ALA A 1 21.02 -8.89 4.08
CA ALA A 1 21.67 -8.63 2.76
C ALA A 1 22.58 -7.42 2.88
N LEU A 2 23.34 -7.07 1.84
CA LEU A 2 24.11 -5.82 1.77
C LEU A 2 23.46 -4.88 0.75
N LEU A 3 23.25 -3.63 1.14
CA LEU A 3 22.79 -2.55 0.28
C LEU A 3 23.95 -1.63 -0.02
N ARG A 4 24.26 -1.45 -1.31
CA ARG A 4 25.30 -0.51 -1.74
C ARG A 4 24.70 0.52 -2.70
N PRO A 5 24.72 1.81 -2.35
CA PRO A 5 24.28 2.87 -3.25
C PRO A 5 25.25 3.00 -4.44
N PHE A 6 24.70 3.26 -5.63
CA PHE A 6 25.51 3.66 -6.77
C PHE A 6 26.14 5.04 -6.52
N ARG A 7 27.27 5.35 -7.16
CA ARG A 7 27.93 6.66 -6.96
C ARG A 7 26.97 7.78 -7.36
N GLY A 8 26.64 8.67 -6.43
CA GLY A 8 25.68 9.76 -6.63
C GLY A 8 24.21 9.34 -6.59
N GLY A 9 23.90 8.08 -6.29
CA GLY A 9 22.52 7.61 -6.12
C GLY A 9 21.92 8.15 -4.82
N ALA A 10 20.76 8.79 -4.91
CA ALA A 10 19.99 9.22 -3.75
C ALA A 10 19.29 8.02 -3.11
N VAL A 11 20.00 7.32 -2.21
CA VAL A 11 19.48 6.18 -1.46
C VAL A 11 19.47 6.53 0.03
N SER A 12 18.41 6.17 0.75
CA SER A 12 18.36 6.27 2.20
C SER A 12 18.10 4.91 2.86
N HIS A 13 18.68 4.70 4.03
CA HIS A 13 18.44 3.55 4.89
C HIS A 13 17.85 4.05 6.20
N ASN A 14 16.63 3.63 6.51
CA ASN A 14 15.89 4.02 7.73
C ASN A 14 15.82 5.55 7.96
N GLY A 15 15.74 6.34 6.87
CA GLY A 15 15.70 7.81 6.95
C GLY A 15 17.04 8.51 6.76
N VAL A 16 18.14 7.78 6.86
CA VAL A 16 19.49 8.35 6.76
C VAL A 16 20.03 8.16 5.35
N VAL A 17 20.55 9.23 4.73
CA VAL A 17 21.18 9.15 3.41
C VAL A 17 22.38 8.20 3.47
N LEU A 18 22.35 7.20 2.60
CA LEU A 18 23.33 6.14 2.55
C LEU A 18 24.36 6.45 1.47
N TYR A 19 25.62 6.65 1.88
CA TYR A 19 26.75 6.93 0.98
C TYR A 19 27.68 5.73 0.79
N ARG A 20 27.59 4.75 1.69
CA ARG A 20 28.44 3.56 1.72
C ARG A 20 27.59 2.31 1.84
N GLU A 21 28.21 1.16 1.69
CA GLU A 21 27.53 -0.12 1.88
C GLU A 21 27.01 -0.27 3.32
N ALA A 22 25.78 -0.77 3.47
CA ALA A 22 25.15 -1.06 4.75
C ALA A 22 24.53 -2.45 4.78
N VAL A 23 24.53 -3.06 5.96
CA VAL A 23 23.88 -4.35 6.22
C VAL A 23 22.38 -4.11 6.41
N LEU A 24 21.57 -4.80 5.60
CA LEU A 24 20.12 -4.81 5.72
C LEU A 24 19.63 -5.94 6.62
N LYS A 25 18.77 -5.59 7.57
CA LYS A 25 18.02 -6.49 8.44
C LYS A 25 16.55 -6.52 8.02
N PRO A 26 15.87 -7.68 8.07
CA PRO A 26 14.45 -7.75 7.78
C PRO A 26 13.68 -6.71 8.60
N GLY A 27 12.87 -5.88 7.93
CA GLY A 27 12.16 -4.75 8.52
C GLY A 27 12.79 -3.37 8.23
N ASP A 28 14.01 -3.32 7.70
CA ASP A 28 14.65 -2.05 7.30
C ASP A 28 13.93 -1.39 6.12
N LEU A 29 13.86 -0.06 6.14
CA LEU A 29 13.31 0.75 5.06
C LEU A 29 14.42 1.31 4.16
N ILE A 30 14.21 1.22 2.86
CA ILE A 30 15.11 1.71 1.81
C ILE A 30 14.38 2.77 1.01
N GLY A 31 14.83 4.01 1.08
CA GLY A 31 14.33 5.09 0.23
C GLY A 31 15.15 5.21 -1.05
N LEU A 32 14.48 5.42 -2.19
CA LEU A 32 15.11 5.78 -3.46
C LEU A 32 14.56 7.13 -3.92
N GLY A 33 15.42 8.14 -3.93
CA GLY A 33 15.04 9.53 -4.17
C GLY A 33 13.98 10.01 -3.19
N SER A 34 13.09 10.87 -3.66
CA SER A 34 11.97 11.46 -2.90
C SER A 34 10.65 10.69 -3.05
N HIS A 35 10.58 9.69 -3.93
CA HIS A 35 9.29 9.11 -4.36
C HIS A 35 9.07 7.67 -3.93
N PHE A 36 10.14 6.89 -3.70
CA PHE A 36 10.00 5.45 -3.48
C PHE A 36 10.54 5.05 -2.11
N VAL A 37 9.81 4.16 -1.43
CA VAL A 37 10.22 3.52 -0.17
C VAL A 37 9.92 2.03 -0.27
N PHE A 38 10.91 1.21 0.06
CA PHE A 38 10.82 -0.24 0.06
C PHE A 38 11.08 -0.79 1.46
N LEU A 39 10.35 -1.83 1.85
CA LEU A 39 10.63 -2.59 3.06
C LEU A 39 11.50 -3.79 2.69
N TYR A 40 12.71 -3.89 3.26
CA TYR A 40 13.54 -5.07 3.08
C TYR A 40 12.96 -6.24 3.86
N ARG A 41 12.59 -7.29 3.13
CA ARG A 41 12.25 -8.61 3.65
C ARG A 41 13.44 -9.52 3.37
N ASP A 42 13.82 -10.35 4.34
CA ASP A 42 14.84 -11.38 4.07
C ASP A 42 14.18 -12.58 3.38
N PRO A 43 14.56 -12.91 2.14
CA PRO A 43 13.98 -14.05 1.42
C PRO A 43 14.37 -15.41 2.02
N ARG A 44 15.38 -15.45 2.91
CA ARG A 44 15.81 -16.67 3.60
C ARG A 44 14.96 -16.99 4.83
N VAL A 45 14.14 -16.05 5.27
CA VAL A 45 13.25 -16.21 6.42
C VAL A 45 11.83 -16.34 5.88
N THR A 46 11.28 -17.56 5.91
CA THR A 46 9.88 -17.83 5.52
C THR A 46 8.96 -16.94 6.36
N PRO A 47 8.13 -16.08 5.76
CA PRO A 47 7.34 -15.13 6.51
C PRO A 47 6.24 -15.86 7.29
N ALA A 48 6.18 -15.65 8.61
CA ALA A 48 4.94 -15.84 9.34
C ALA A 48 3.89 -14.80 8.85
N PRO A 49 2.60 -15.16 8.76
CA PRO A 49 1.54 -14.25 8.33
C PRO A 49 1.40 -13.05 9.26
N PRO A 50 0.83 -11.94 8.73
CA PRO A 50 1.59 -10.73 8.54
C PRO A 50 2.19 -10.20 9.86
N LEU A 51 3.49 -9.90 9.83
CA LEU A 51 4.14 -9.06 10.83
C LEU A 51 3.43 -7.70 10.87
N ALA A 52 2.41 -7.57 11.72
CA ALA A 52 2.03 -6.30 12.28
C ALA A 52 3.30 -5.72 12.89
N LEU A 53 3.75 -4.58 12.35
CA LEU A 53 5.03 -3.98 12.72
C LEU A 53 5.00 -3.53 14.18
N ALA A 54 5.35 -4.40 15.10
CA ALA A 54 5.74 -3.99 16.45
C ALA A 54 7.15 -3.40 16.36
N LEU A 55 7.26 -2.08 16.22
CA LEU A 55 8.54 -1.38 16.36
C LEU A 55 8.42 -0.26 17.39
N PRO A 56 8.99 -0.42 18.60
CA PRO A 56 9.36 0.71 19.45
C PRO A 56 10.60 1.36 18.82
N LEU A 57 10.45 2.53 18.19
CA LEU A 57 11.60 3.31 17.72
C LEU A 57 12.05 4.21 18.87
N GLN A 58 13.16 3.85 19.50
CA GLN A 58 13.90 4.71 20.40
C GLN A 58 14.35 5.96 19.61
N THR A 59 13.90 7.11 20.08
CA THR A 59 14.26 8.45 19.64
C THR A 59 15.69 8.76 20.05
N ASP A 60 16.56 9.08 19.08
CA ASP A 60 17.58 10.09 19.34
C ASP A 60 18.09 10.75 18.03
N GLY A 61 18.15 12.08 18.02
CA GLY A 61 19.04 12.86 17.15
C GLY A 61 18.64 13.18 15.69
N MET A 62 17.83 14.24 15.51
CA MET A 62 18.02 15.36 14.56
C MET A 62 18.59 15.11 13.13
N THR A 63 17.80 15.39 12.09
CA THR A 63 17.93 16.55 11.17
C THR A 63 16.90 16.44 10.03
N SER A 64 16.15 17.53 9.84
CA SER A 64 15.06 17.70 8.87
C SER A 64 15.52 18.62 7.73
N PHE A 65 15.12 18.33 6.49
CA PHE A 65 14.90 19.34 5.43
C PHE A 65 13.74 18.85 4.52
N GLY A 66 12.64 19.64 4.41
CA GLY A 66 11.29 19.27 3.90
C GLY A 66 11.09 19.22 2.36
N PRO A 67 9.85 19.36 1.80
CA PRO A 67 8.52 19.47 2.42
C PRO A 67 7.74 18.15 2.35
N GLY A 68 7.18 17.76 3.50
CA GLY A 68 6.77 16.39 3.81
C GLY A 68 7.92 15.70 4.54
N ASN A 69 7.99 15.90 5.86
CA ASN A 69 9.05 15.35 6.69
C ASN A 69 9.09 13.83 6.45
N MET A 70 10.24 13.24 6.11
CA MET A 70 10.31 11.78 5.89
C MET A 70 9.82 11.02 7.14
N MET A 71 9.98 11.63 8.31
CA MET A 71 9.36 11.27 9.58
C MET A 71 7.82 11.20 9.51
N ASP A 72 7.16 12.20 8.94
CA ASP A 72 5.70 12.26 8.77
C ASP A 72 5.22 11.18 7.78
N ARG A 73 5.98 10.93 6.71
CA ARG A 73 5.70 9.82 5.79
C ARG A 73 5.91 8.44 6.44
N GLN A 74 6.93 8.31 7.28
CA GLN A 74 7.25 7.10 8.02
C GLN A 74 6.22 6.86 9.13
N GLU A 75 5.73 7.91 9.78
CA GLU A 75 4.64 7.87 10.75
C GLU A 75 3.31 7.52 10.09
N ALA A 76 3.01 8.10 8.93
CA ALA A 76 1.85 7.72 8.11
C ALA A 76 1.92 6.24 7.69
N LEU A 77 3.10 5.76 7.31
CA LEU A 77 3.33 4.35 6.97
C LEU A 77 3.22 3.44 8.20
N ARG A 78 3.73 3.86 9.36
CA ARG A 78 3.57 3.14 10.64
C ARG A 78 2.10 3.05 11.04
N LYS A 79 1.36 4.15 10.93
CA LYS A 79 -0.07 4.19 11.21
C LYS A 79 -0.84 3.30 10.23
N TYR A 80 -0.44 3.28 8.96
CA TYR A 80 -1.05 2.43 7.94
C TYR A 80 -0.77 0.93 8.19
N LEU A 81 0.47 0.58 8.56
CA LEU A 81 0.87 -0.82 8.81
C LEU A 81 0.51 -1.33 10.21
N GLY A 82 0.30 -0.44 11.17
CA GLY A 82 -0.16 -0.74 12.52
C GLY A 82 -1.69 -0.66 12.67
N SER A 83 -2.39 -0.05 11.71
CA SER A 83 -3.84 -0.12 11.66
C SER A 83 -4.25 -1.50 11.17
N ASN A 84 -5.03 -2.20 11.99
CA ASN A 84 -5.70 -3.43 11.57
C ASN A 84 -6.98 -3.13 10.75
N GLU A 85 -7.26 -1.85 10.49
CA GLU A 85 -8.36 -1.40 9.65
C GLU A 85 -7.94 -1.50 8.19
N ALA A 86 -8.56 -2.41 7.45
CA ALA A 86 -8.42 -2.44 6.01
C ALA A 86 -9.05 -1.17 5.42
N VAL A 87 -8.28 -0.41 4.65
CA VAL A 87 -8.76 0.82 3.99
C VAL A 87 -8.28 0.82 2.54
N LEU A 88 -9.20 1.13 1.61
CA LEU A 88 -8.91 1.25 0.19
C LEU A 88 -9.02 2.71 -0.24
N LYS A 89 -7.90 3.45 -0.24
CA LYS A 89 -7.87 4.87 -0.60
C LYS A 89 -7.66 5.04 -2.11
N PHE A 90 -8.51 5.84 -2.75
CA PHE A 90 -8.41 6.16 -4.18
C PHE A 90 -8.96 7.56 -4.46
N GLN A 91 -8.69 8.09 -5.65
CA GLN A 91 -9.25 9.37 -6.09
C GLN A 91 -10.49 9.15 -6.99
N ALA A 92 -11.45 10.08 -6.97
CA ALA A 92 -12.69 10.00 -7.74
C ALA A 92 -12.49 9.70 -9.23
N ASN A 93 -11.50 10.36 -9.85
CA ASN A 93 -11.11 10.19 -11.26
C ASN A 93 -10.65 8.75 -11.60
N HIS A 94 -10.17 8.00 -10.63
CA HIS A 94 -9.68 6.63 -10.81
C HIS A 94 -10.67 5.56 -10.33
N ALA A 95 -11.87 5.95 -9.85
CA ALA A 95 -12.86 5.02 -9.31
C ALA A 95 -13.27 3.95 -10.34
N ASP A 96 -13.46 4.36 -11.60
CA ASP A 96 -13.82 3.47 -12.70
C ASP A 96 -12.71 2.47 -13.04
N ILE A 97 -11.46 2.93 -13.07
CA ILE A 97 -10.29 2.08 -13.36
C ILE A 97 -10.12 1.05 -12.24
N LEU A 98 -10.23 1.49 -10.98
CA LEU A 98 -10.12 0.63 -9.80
C LEU A 98 -11.21 -0.46 -9.80
N LEU A 99 -12.45 -0.10 -10.11
CA LEU A 99 -13.56 -1.05 -10.20
C LEU A 99 -13.29 -2.14 -11.26
N GLN A 100 -12.84 -1.74 -12.45
CA GLN A 100 -12.45 -2.69 -13.51
C GLN A 100 -11.29 -3.59 -13.08
N GLU A 101 -10.30 -3.04 -12.37
CA GLU A 101 -9.15 -3.79 -11.89
C GLU A 101 -9.55 -4.84 -10.85
N ILE A 102 -10.41 -4.47 -9.89
CA ILE A 102 -10.94 -5.40 -8.88
C ILE A 102 -11.67 -6.55 -9.57
N ILE A 103 -12.49 -6.26 -10.55
CA ILE A 103 -13.28 -7.30 -11.24
C ILE A 103 -12.39 -8.18 -12.12
N SER A 104 -11.54 -7.58 -12.96
CA SER A 104 -10.66 -8.32 -13.89
C SER A 104 -9.66 -9.22 -13.17
N LYS A 105 -9.01 -8.73 -12.11
CA LYS A 105 -8.01 -9.51 -11.34
C LYS A 105 -8.63 -10.61 -10.49
N ASN A 106 -9.92 -10.53 -10.18
CA ASN A 106 -10.61 -11.55 -9.37
C ASN A 106 -11.62 -12.38 -10.19
N SER A 107 -11.60 -12.27 -11.53
CA SER A 107 -12.50 -13.04 -12.41
C SER A 107 -12.12 -14.53 -12.51
N THR A 108 -10.87 -14.87 -12.17
CA THR A 108 -10.36 -16.25 -12.22
C THR A 108 -10.19 -16.84 -10.82
N PRO A 109 -10.59 -18.10 -10.58
CA PRO A 109 -10.47 -18.74 -9.27
C PRO A 109 -9.01 -18.92 -8.80
N ASP A 110 -8.03 -18.88 -9.70
CA ASP A 110 -6.60 -19.00 -9.40
C ASP A 110 -5.93 -17.68 -8.95
N ALA A 111 -6.70 -16.59 -8.81
CA ALA A 111 -6.18 -15.24 -8.54
C ALA A 111 -5.48 -15.05 -7.17
N GLY A 112 -5.31 -16.10 -6.36
CA GLY A 112 -4.61 -16.04 -5.07
C GLY A 112 -5.32 -15.27 -3.94
N GLY A 113 -6.29 -14.40 -4.27
CA GLY A 113 -7.06 -13.60 -3.30
C GLY A 113 -8.18 -14.33 -2.57
N GLY A 114 -8.50 -15.56 -2.97
CA GLY A 114 -9.63 -16.32 -2.44
C GLY A 114 -10.99 -15.86 -3.00
N PRO A 115 -12.05 -16.67 -2.81
CA PRO A 115 -13.34 -16.50 -3.51
C PRO A 115 -14.11 -15.23 -3.10
N LEU A 116 -13.78 -14.62 -1.95
CA LEU A 116 -14.47 -13.45 -1.40
C LEU A 116 -13.70 -12.13 -1.59
N ALA A 117 -12.48 -12.16 -2.15
CA ALA A 117 -11.68 -10.97 -2.39
C ALA A 117 -12.43 -9.85 -3.14
N PRO A 118 -13.14 -10.10 -4.27
CA PRO A 118 -13.80 -9.02 -4.99
C PRO A 118 -14.92 -8.39 -4.16
N ALA A 119 -15.73 -9.18 -3.45
CA ALA A 119 -16.79 -8.64 -2.60
C ALA A 119 -16.24 -7.78 -1.45
N TYR A 120 -15.12 -8.22 -0.86
CA TYR A 120 -14.44 -7.48 0.21
C TYR A 120 -13.81 -6.18 -0.28
N LEU A 121 -13.18 -6.18 -1.46
CA LEU A 121 -12.60 -4.96 -2.04
C LEU A 121 -13.68 -3.96 -2.48
N LEU A 122 -14.81 -4.45 -3.01
CA LEU A 122 -15.95 -3.61 -3.34
C LEU A 122 -16.57 -2.95 -2.09
N SER A 123 -16.69 -3.68 -0.97
CA SER A 123 -17.21 -3.10 0.27
C SER A 123 -16.30 -2.00 0.81
N LEU A 124 -14.97 -2.20 0.77
CA LEU A 124 -13.98 -1.18 1.13
C LEU A 124 -14.04 0.05 0.22
N MET A 125 -14.23 -0.17 -1.09
CA MET A 125 -14.35 0.91 -2.07
C MET A 125 -15.58 1.78 -1.79
N ILE A 126 -16.72 1.15 -1.49
CA ILE A 126 -17.98 1.84 -1.18
C ILE A 126 -17.90 2.57 0.16
N ASP A 127 -17.34 1.94 1.20
CA ASP A 127 -17.16 2.56 2.52
C ASP A 127 -16.30 3.83 2.41
N TYR A 128 -15.16 3.74 1.72
CA TYR A 128 -14.28 4.89 1.47
C TYR A 128 -14.97 5.99 0.66
N ALA A 129 -15.72 5.62 -0.38
CA ALA A 129 -16.48 6.57 -1.19
C ALA A 129 -17.51 7.35 -0.37
N SER A 130 -18.22 6.67 0.53
CA SER A 130 -19.24 7.31 1.36
C SER A 130 -18.67 8.32 2.38
N LYS A 131 -17.43 8.10 2.85
CA LYS A 131 -16.80 8.91 3.91
C LYS A 131 -15.94 10.04 3.36
N HIS A 132 -15.31 9.85 2.20
CA HIS A 132 -14.22 10.71 1.72
C HIS A 132 -14.39 11.29 0.32
N LEU A 133 -15.36 10.80 -0.46
CA LEU A 133 -15.60 11.25 -1.83
C LEU A 133 -16.94 11.98 -1.93
N ASP A 134 -17.23 12.51 -3.11
CA ASP A 134 -18.49 13.19 -3.38
C ASP A 134 -19.68 12.22 -3.17
N PRO A 135 -20.70 12.58 -2.37
CA PRO A 135 -21.89 11.75 -2.16
C PRO A 135 -22.61 11.35 -3.45
N ALA A 136 -22.44 12.11 -4.55
CA ALA A 136 -22.99 11.77 -5.87
C ALA A 136 -22.29 10.56 -6.53
N LEU A 137 -21.05 10.24 -6.15
CA LEU A 137 -20.28 9.14 -6.76
C LEU A 137 -20.68 7.76 -6.22
N THR A 138 -21.03 7.66 -4.94
CA THR A 138 -21.41 6.40 -4.29
C THR A 138 -22.55 5.66 -5.01
N PRO A 139 -23.71 6.28 -5.34
CA PRO A 139 -24.77 5.59 -6.07
C PRO A 139 -24.36 5.23 -7.50
N GLN A 140 -23.51 6.02 -8.16
CA GLN A 140 -23.01 5.70 -9.49
C GLN A 140 -22.09 4.47 -9.46
N LEU A 141 -21.24 4.39 -8.44
CA LEU A 141 -20.31 3.29 -8.25
C LEU A 141 -21.04 1.98 -7.95
N LEU A 142 -22.08 2.03 -7.11
CA LEU A 142 -22.99 0.91 -6.85
C LEU A 142 -23.68 0.42 -8.13
N LEU A 143 -24.23 1.34 -8.92
CA LEU A 143 -24.90 1.00 -10.17
C LEU A 143 -23.93 0.37 -11.18
N LYS A 144 -22.71 0.92 -11.31
CA LYS A 144 -21.67 0.37 -12.18
C LYS A 144 -21.23 -1.02 -11.73
N ALA A 145 -20.98 -1.21 -10.44
CA ALA A 145 -20.61 -2.51 -9.89
C ALA A 145 -21.72 -3.56 -10.14
N ALA A 146 -22.98 -3.21 -9.88
CA ALA A 146 -24.12 -4.08 -10.15
C ALA A 146 -24.23 -4.46 -11.63
N ASN A 147 -24.04 -3.50 -12.54
CA ASN A 147 -24.06 -3.75 -13.98
C ASN A 147 -22.93 -4.68 -14.43
N GLN A 148 -21.73 -4.53 -13.87
CA GLN A 148 -20.61 -5.41 -14.20
C GLN A 148 -20.81 -6.83 -13.65
N ILE A 149 -21.28 -6.96 -12.40
CA ILE A 149 -21.61 -8.27 -11.82
C ILE A 149 -22.69 -8.96 -12.66
N LYS A 150 -23.75 -8.22 -13.04
CA LYS A 150 -24.79 -8.72 -13.94
C LYS A 150 -24.18 -9.21 -15.25
N ALA A 151 -23.30 -8.43 -15.88
CA ALA A 151 -22.66 -8.82 -17.14
C ALA A 151 -21.85 -10.13 -17.00
N ILE A 152 -21.14 -10.33 -15.88
CA ILE A 152 -20.36 -11.54 -15.65
C ILE A 152 -21.25 -12.77 -15.41
N VAL A 153 -22.33 -12.60 -14.63
CA VAL A 153 -23.28 -13.68 -14.32
C VAL A 153 -24.11 -14.07 -15.54
N TRP A 154 -24.45 -13.11 -16.40
CA TRP A 154 -25.36 -13.33 -17.53
C TRP A 154 -24.66 -13.78 -18.84
N VAL A 155 -23.33 -13.79 -18.87
CA VAL A 155 -22.53 -14.28 -20.01
C VAL A 155 -22.08 -15.74 -19.80
N ARG A 156 -22.52 -16.38 -18.72
CA ARG A 156 -22.45 -17.84 -18.50
C ARG A 156 -23.82 -18.47 -18.66
#